data_AF-A0A831KT90-F1
#
_entry.id   AF-A0A831KT90-F1
#
_cell.length_a   1.000
_cell.length_b   1.000
_cell.length_c   1.000
_cell.angle_alpha   90.00
_cell.angle_beta   90.00
_cell.angle_gamma   90.00
#
_symmetry.space_group_name_H-M   'P 1'
#
loop_
_entity.id
_entity.type
_entity.pdbx_description
1 polymer ?
#
loop_
_entity_poly.entity_id
_entity_poly.type
_entity_poly.pdbx_seq_one_letter_code
_entity_poly.pdbx_strand_id
1 'polypeptide(L)'
;MGLKTEYDALIIGGGYAVMEASLTLGDSGFNVLLVEKEPSIGGHLIQISKVFPTTDCAGCITTPKMAAVPKHPNVDLLTYTEVTSVEKVGSKFRVKLLKKPRYVDEAACIGCGRCEDVCPVLVPKEYEYGLIGRKAVYIPFEMASPKIALVDLDNCIMCGRCERECPKDAINFLDEPKELTVETWSIIIATGYELFQAEKKVEYGYVDTLFEENKNPNVIHAFQFERLLAPSRPYHTLLRPGDGKVPEKVAFVLCTGSRDKSVGNPICSRVCCMYSIKQALLYTSAIPFGEATIYYMDIRAFGKGFEEFYNMVKEIGVRFVRGKVAKIEVNGNGNPVVVVEDTETGEIEKEEYDLVVLAVGLLSNGTKQIAEIVGVETDEYGFILQPDVNSNPAKTSMEGVFVAGTAAGPMDLPDSIALANAAVSQCISYLKQVKG
;
A
#
# COMPACT_ATOMS: atom_id res chain seq x y z
N MET A 1 6.78 -11.25 25.38
CA MET A 1 5.79 -10.38 26.03
C MET A 1 4.43 -11.04 25.81
N GLY A 2 3.68 -11.34 26.88
CA GLY A 2 2.43 -12.10 26.76
C GLY A 2 1.29 -11.21 26.28
N LEU A 3 0.55 -11.66 25.27
CA LEU A 3 -0.67 -10.98 24.82
C LEU A 3 -1.71 -10.97 25.94
N LYS A 4 -2.42 -9.85 26.06
CA LYS A 4 -3.60 -9.76 26.93
C LYS A 4 -4.76 -10.56 26.31
N THR A 5 -5.66 -11.04 27.14
CA THR A 5 -6.90 -11.71 26.70
C THR A 5 -8.02 -10.71 26.40
N GLU A 6 -7.92 -9.49 26.94
CA GLU A 6 -8.90 -8.42 26.77
C GLU A 6 -8.22 -7.10 26.40
N TYR A 7 -8.82 -6.38 25.45
CA TYR A 7 -8.37 -5.06 24.97
C TYR A 7 -9.52 -4.06 24.96
N ASP A 8 -9.19 -2.78 25.08
CA ASP A 8 -10.17 -1.70 24.94
C ASP A 8 -10.57 -1.51 23.49
N ALA A 9 -9.59 -1.48 22.60
CA ALA A 9 -9.81 -1.38 21.16
C ALA A 9 -8.94 -2.38 20.39
N LEU A 10 -9.51 -2.96 19.34
CA LEU A 10 -8.79 -3.75 18.35
C LEU A 10 -8.76 -2.98 17.03
N ILE A 11 -7.58 -2.92 16.41
CA ILE A 11 -7.36 -2.23 15.15
C ILE A 11 -6.91 -3.23 14.10
N ILE A 12 -7.59 -3.24 12.95
CA ILE A 12 -7.35 -4.18 11.85
C ILE A 12 -6.66 -3.43 10.71
N GLY A 13 -5.38 -3.73 10.50
CA GLY A 13 -4.50 -3.10 9.51
C GLY A 13 -3.42 -2.23 10.16
N GLY A 14 -2.20 -2.29 9.63
CA GLY A 14 -0.99 -1.63 10.14
C GLY A 14 -0.45 -0.52 9.22
N GLY A 15 -1.34 0.17 8.51
CA GLY A 15 -0.99 1.36 7.71
C GLY A 15 -0.69 2.60 8.55
N TYR A 16 -0.19 3.67 7.91
CA TYR A 16 0.21 4.90 8.60
C TYR A 16 -0.86 5.51 9.51
N ALA A 17 -2.06 5.73 8.96
CA ALA A 17 -3.14 6.43 9.66
C ALA A 17 -3.53 5.70 10.96
N VAL A 18 -3.39 4.38 11.00
CA VAL A 18 -3.75 3.57 12.17
C VAL A 18 -2.61 3.22 13.09
N MET A 19 -1.35 3.32 12.65
CA MET A 19 -0.24 3.45 13.59
C MET A 19 -0.40 4.72 14.44
N GLU A 20 -0.81 5.84 13.83
CA GLU A 20 -1.14 7.08 14.55
C GLU A 20 -2.30 6.86 15.52
N ALA A 21 -3.38 6.23 15.05
CA ALA A 21 -4.56 5.94 15.88
C ALA A 21 -4.22 5.06 17.08
N SER A 22 -3.42 4.01 16.87
CA SER A 22 -3.00 3.07 17.91
C SER A 22 -2.22 3.78 19.01
N LEU A 23 -1.25 4.62 18.62
CA LEU A 23 -0.47 5.41 19.56
C LEU A 23 -1.35 6.40 20.34
N THR A 24 -2.24 7.11 19.64
CA THR A 24 -3.14 8.10 20.29
C THR A 24 -4.09 7.45 21.30
N LEU A 25 -4.66 6.28 20.97
CA LEU A 25 -5.48 5.50 21.90
C LEU A 25 -4.65 5.00 23.09
N GLY A 26 -3.44 4.52 22.83
CA GLY A 26 -2.50 4.08 23.84
C GLY A 26 -2.11 5.21 24.81
N ASP A 27 -1.77 6.38 24.29
CA ASP A 27 -1.44 7.60 25.05
C ASP A 27 -2.64 8.10 25.87
N SER A 28 -3.87 7.83 25.38
CA SER A 28 -5.11 8.11 26.09
C SER A 28 -5.43 7.10 27.20
N GLY A 29 -4.55 6.12 27.44
CA GLY A 29 -4.66 5.13 28.52
C GLY A 29 -5.45 3.87 28.18
N PHE A 30 -5.80 3.66 26.91
CA PHE A 30 -6.52 2.45 26.46
C PHE A 30 -5.55 1.36 26.02
N ASN A 31 -5.86 0.11 26.34
CA ASN A 31 -5.15 -1.07 25.85
C ASN A 31 -5.59 -1.38 24.42
N VAL A 32 -4.66 -1.32 23.48
CA VAL A 32 -4.92 -1.49 22.05
C VAL A 32 -4.24 -2.75 21.54
N LEU A 33 -4.96 -3.54 20.76
CA LEU A 33 -4.37 -4.59 19.93
C LEU A 33 -4.36 -4.15 18.47
N LEU A 34 -3.18 -4.02 17.88
CA LEU A 34 -2.99 -3.76 16.45
C LEU A 34 -2.69 -5.07 15.72
N VAL A 35 -3.54 -5.46 14.77
CA VAL A 35 -3.40 -6.69 13.97
C VAL A 35 -3.05 -6.32 12.53
N GLU A 36 -1.96 -6.89 12.00
CA GLU A 36 -1.49 -6.68 10.63
C GLU A 36 -1.33 -8.03 9.92
N LYS A 37 -1.93 -8.16 8.73
CA LYS A 37 -1.93 -9.38 7.90
C LYS A 37 -0.54 -9.67 7.33
N GLU A 38 0.22 -8.63 7.02
CA GLU A 38 1.56 -8.71 6.47
C GLU A 38 2.61 -8.94 7.56
N PRO A 39 3.82 -9.40 7.22
CA PRO A 39 4.86 -9.64 8.20
C PRO A 39 5.47 -8.36 8.80
N SER A 40 5.06 -7.18 8.34
CA SER A 40 5.48 -5.88 8.86
C SER A 40 4.36 -4.84 8.73
N ILE A 41 4.31 -3.91 9.68
CA ILE A 41 3.50 -2.68 9.55
C ILE A 41 4.17 -1.69 8.58
N GLY A 42 3.44 -0.64 8.20
CA GLY A 42 3.89 0.42 7.29
C GLY A 42 2.90 0.69 6.14
N GLY A 43 2.16 -0.34 5.71
CA GLY A 43 1.20 -0.27 4.61
C GLY A 43 1.82 0.24 3.30
N HIS A 44 1.02 0.88 2.45
CA HIS A 44 1.51 1.42 1.17
C HIS A 44 2.45 2.63 1.33
N LEU A 45 2.36 3.35 2.45
CA LEU A 45 3.14 4.59 2.61
C LEU A 45 4.64 4.32 2.72
N ILE A 46 5.07 3.20 3.30
CA ILE A 46 6.50 2.86 3.37
C ILE A 46 7.08 2.50 1.99
N GLN A 47 6.23 2.13 1.04
CA GLN A 47 6.64 1.71 -0.31
C GLN A 47 6.90 2.90 -1.24
N ILE A 48 6.28 4.06 -0.98
CA ILE A 48 6.42 5.25 -1.83
C ILE A 48 7.67 6.06 -1.49
N SER A 49 8.21 6.82 -2.46
CA SER A 49 9.45 7.59 -2.26
C SER A 49 9.21 8.84 -1.39
N LYS A 50 8.27 9.67 -1.82
CA LYS A 50 7.90 10.95 -1.17
C LYS A 50 6.40 11.16 -1.19
N VAL A 51 5.90 12.02 -0.30
CA VAL A 51 4.49 12.43 -0.25
C VAL A 51 4.26 13.74 -0.98
N PHE A 52 3.10 13.91 -1.59
CA PHE A 52 2.67 15.20 -2.14
C PHE A 52 1.85 15.97 -1.09
N PRO A 53 1.77 17.31 -1.17
CA PRO A 53 2.48 18.20 -2.11
C PRO A 53 3.87 18.62 -1.58
N THR A 54 4.18 18.33 -0.31
CA THR A 54 5.38 18.82 0.38
C THR A 54 6.68 18.18 -0.09
N THR A 55 6.61 17.02 -0.75
CA THR A 55 7.76 16.21 -1.19
C THR A 55 8.63 15.68 -0.05
N ASP A 56 8.06 15.60 1.16
CA ASP A 56 8.71 14.94 2.31
C ASP A 56 8.96 13.46 2.02
N CYS A 57 10.05 12.92 2.55
CA CYS A 57 10.35 11.50 2.46
C CYS A 57 9.29 10.68 3.20
N ALA A 58 8.65 9.74 2.52
CA ALA A 58 7.58 8.93 3.11
C ALA A 58 8.12 8.00 4.21
N GLY A 59 9.34 7.49 4.04
CA GLY A 59 10.03 6.73 5.08
C GLY A 59 10.31 7.57 6.34
N CYS A 60 10.65 8.85 6.19
CA CYS A 60 10.96 9.73 7.32
C CYS A 60 9.75 10.00 8.23
N ILE A 61 8.53 10.00 7.67
CA ILE A 61 7.31 10.15 8.47
C ILE A 61 6.80 8.81 9.00
N THR A 62 6.96 7.72 8.24
CA THR A 62 6.37 6.40 8.56
C THR A 62 7.20 5.64 9.59
N THR A 63 8.52 5.60 9.40
CA THR A 63 9.42 4.79 10.24
C THR A 63 9.46 5.18 11.72
N PRO A 64 9.32 6.46 12.13
CA PRO A 64 9.20 6.81 13.55
C PRO A 64 7.98 6.13 14.20
N LYS A 65 6.84 6.09 13.50
CA LYS A 65 5.61 5.46 14.01
C LYS A 65 5.75 3.94 14.03
N MET A 66 6.34 3.35 13.00
CA MET A 66 6.67 1.92 12.97
C MET A 66 7.60 1.48 14.13
N ALA A 67 8.51 2.36 14.56
CA ALA A 67 9.41 2.10 15.68
C ALA A 67 8.74 2.34 17.05
N ALA A 68 7.77 3.25 17.13
CA ALA A 68 7.07 3.61 18.36
C ALA A 68 6.02 2.56 18.77
N VAL A 69 5.21 2.10 17.81
CA VAL A 69 4.10 1.14 18.04
C VAL A 69 4.53 -0.09 18.88
N PRO A 70 5.54 -0.88 18.49
CA PRO A 70 5.91 -2.09 19.23
C PRO A 70 6.56 -1.81 20.60
N LYS A 71 6.92 -0.56 20.90
CA LYS A 71 7.52 -0.14 22.17
C LYS A 71 6.52 0.54 23.10
N HIS A 72 5.31 0.80 22.63
CA HIS A 72 4.32 1.55 23.38
C HIS A 72 3.70 0.65 24.47
N PRO A 73 3.65 1.08 25.74
CA PRO A 73 3.25 0.21 26.86
C PRO A 73 1.79 -0.28 26.79
N ASN A 74 0.92 0.49 26.12
CA ASN A 74 -0.50 0.17 25.97
C ASN A 74 -0.87 -0.35 24.57
N VAL A 75 0.09 -0.58 23.67
CA VAL A 75 -0.19 -1.10 22.31
C VAL A 75 0.54 -2.42 22.12
N ASP A 76 -0.23 -3.49 21.98
CA ASP A 76 0.28 -4.79 21.58
C ASP A 76 0.17 -4.93 20.05
N LEU A 77 1.24 -5.41 19.41
CA LEU A 77 1.32 -5.57 17.96
C LEU A 77 1.35 -7.06 17.57
N LEU A 78 0.44 -7.46 16.68
CA LEU A 78 0.41 -8.77 16.05
C LEU A 78 0.51 -8.65 14.53
N THR A 79 1.74 -8.81 14.02
CA THR A 79 2.00 -8.95 12.59
C THR A 79 1.81 -10.38 12.11
N TYR A 80 1.70 -10.55 10.79
CA TYR A 80 1.47 -11.83 10.13
C TYR A 80 0.26 -12.58 10.71
N THR A 81 -0.78 -11.82 11.08
CA THR A 81 -1.96 -12.30 11.79
C THR A 81 -3.21 -11.73 11.13
N GLU A 82 -4.21 -12.58 10.91
CA GLU A 82 -5.47 -12.20 10.26
C GLU A 82 -6.64 -12.41 11.21
N VAL A 83 -7.67 -11.57 11.08
CA VAL A 83 -8.93 -11.73 11.81
C VAL A 83 -9.79 -12.74 11.03
N THR A 84 -10.20 -13.82 11.67
CA THR A 84 -10.97 -14.90 11.02
C THR A 84 -12.45 -14.89 11.38
N SER A 85 -12.80 -14.39 12.57
CA SER A 85 -14.20 -14.21 12.97
C SER A 85 -14.36 -13.13 14.03
N VAL A 86 -15.45 -12.39 13.98
CA VAL A 86 -15.89 -11.49 15.05
C VAL A 86 -17.31 -11.86 15.46
N GLU A 87 -17.52 -12.03 16.75
CA GLU A 87 -18.85 -12.26 17.34
C GLU A 87 -19.13 -11.17 18.36
N LYS A 88 -20.28 -10.47 18.24
CA LYS A 88 -20.71 -9.51 19.26
C LYS A 88 -21.34 -10.27 20.43
N VAL A 89 -20.73 -10.16 21.61
CA VAL A 89 -21.14 -10.80 22.85
C VAL A 89 -21.46 -9.72 23.89
N GLY A 90 -22.75 -9.34 23.97
CA GLY A 90 -23.18 -8.21 24.79
C GLY A 90 -22.61 -6.89 24.28
N SER A 91 -21.85 -6.18 25.13
CA SER A 91 -21.17 -4.91 24.80
C SER A 91 -19.74 -5.09 24.28
N LYS A 92 -19.25 -6.34 24.23
CA LYS A 92 -17.91 -6.70 23.74
C LYS A 92 -18.00 -7.47 22.42
N PHE A 93 -16.85 -7.62 21.80
CA PHE A 93 -16.60 -8.45 20.64
C PHE A 93 -15.61 -9.54 21.03
N ARG A 94 -15.96 -10.79 20.73
CA ARG A 94 -15.03 -11.91 20.76
C ARG A 94 -14.43 -12.07 19.37
N VAL A 95 -13.12 -11.92 19.28
CA VAL A 95 -12.38 -11.91 18.01
C VAL A 95 -11.46 -13.11 17.96
N LYS A 96 -11.58 -13.93 16.90
CA LYS A 96 -10.62 -14.99 16.59
C LYS A 96 -9.58 -14.47 15.61
N LEU A 97 -8.33 -14.77 15.91
CA LEU A 97 -7.16 -14.38 15.14
C LEU A 97 -6.41 -15.63 14.71
N LEU A 98 -5.94 -15.66 13.47
CA LEU A 98 -5.04 -16.67 12.95
C LEU A 98 -3.66 -16.06 12.75
N LYS A 99 -2.72 -16.39 13.64
CA LYS A 99 -1.32 -16.02 13.48
C LYS A 99 -0.66 -17.05 12.56
N LYS A 100 -0.27 -16.60 11.37
CA LYS A 100 0.39 -17.44 10.36
C LYS A 100 1.80 -17.82 10.84
N PRO A 101 2.28 -19.04 10.53
CA PRO A 101 3.61 -19.49 10.94
C PRO A 101 4.67 -18.73 10.14
N ARG A 102 5.61 -18.09 10.83
CA ARG A 102 6.76 -17.46 10.17
C ARG A 102 7.82 -18.49 9.78
N TYR A 103 7.73 -19.68 10.39
CA TYR A 103 8.78 -20.70 10.40
C TYR A 103 10.12 -20.17 10.94
N VAL A 104 10.00 -19.17 11.81
CA VAL A 104 11.09 -18.49 12.50
C VAL A 104 10.61 -18.16 13.90
N ASP A 105 11.37 -18.54 14.93
CA ASP A 105 11.16 -18.10 16.30
C ASP A 105 11.40 -16.59 16.40
N GLU A 106 10.30 -15.86 16.57
CA GLU A 106 10.28 -14.40 16.69
C GLU A 106 11.11 -13.87 17.86
N ALA A 107 11.21 -14.62 18.96
CA ALA A 107 11.96 -14.21 20.15
C ALA A 107 13.48 -14.42 19.99
N ALA A 108 13.88 -15.43 19.21
CA ALA A 108 15.28 -15.73 18.96
C ALA A 108 15.86 -14.95 17.76
N CYS A 109 15.02 -14.59 16.78
CA CYS A 109 15.46 -13.91 15.57
C CYS A 109 16.02 -12.50 15.85
N ILE A 110 17.23 -12.24 15.36
CA ILE A 110 17.90 -10.93 15.47
C ILE A 110 17.87 -10.11 14.17
N GLY A 111 17.14 -10.56 13.14
CA GLY A 111 16.95 -9.82 11.89
C GLY A 111 18.26 -9.51 11.12
N CYS A 112 19.24 -10.41 11.18
CA CYS A 112 20.58 -10.17 10.62
C CYS A 112 20.73 -10.42 9.11
N GLY A 113 19.76 -11.07 8.46
CA GLY A 113 19.77 -11.32 7.00
C GLY A 113 20.64 -12.48 6.52
N ARG A 114 21.49 -13.10 7.35
CA ARG A 114 22.38 -14.20 6.90
C ARG A 114 21.66 -15.39 6.26
N CYS A 115 20.42 -15.65 6.66
CA CYS A 115 19.58 -16.69 6.06
C CYS A 115 19.25 -16.41 4.58
N GLU A 116 19.13 -15.13 4.20
CA GLU A 116 18.88 -14.70 2.82
C GLU A 116 20.10 -15.00 1.94
N ASP A 117 21.31 -14.67 2.41
CA ASP A 117 22.56 -14.81 1.65
C ASP A 117 22.80 -16.25 1.15
N VAL A 118 22.38 -17.25 1.94
CA VAL A 118 22.63 -18.66 1.66
C VAL A 118 21.48 -19.39 0.96
N CYS A 119 20.33 -18.73 0.82
CA CYS A 119 19.15 -19.30 0.19
C CYS A 119 19.33 -19.39 -1.34
N PRO A 120 19.22 -20.59 -1.94
CA PRO A 120 19.39 -20.77 -3.38
C PRO A 120 18.15 -20.40 -4.19
N VAL A 121 16.98 -20.26 -3.56
CA VAL A 121 15.71 -19.96 -4.23
C VAL A 121 15.62 -18.47 -4.52
N LEU A 122 15.13 -18.12 -5.70
CA LEU A 122 14.82 -16.75 -6.10
C LEU A 122 13.36 -16.67 -6.55
N VAL A 123 12.60 -15.75 -5.96
CA VAL A 123 11.19 -15.47 -6.30
C VAL A 123 11.00 -13.97 -6.46
N PRO A 124 10.00 -13.47 -7.21
CA PRO A 124 9.73 -12.04 -7.31
C PRO A 124 9.55 -11.39 -5.92
N LYS A 125 10.18 -10.24 -5.69
CA LYS A 125 10.04 -9.48 -4.43
C LYS A 125 8.80 -8.59 -4.51
N GLU A 126 7.80 -8.89 -3.68
CA GLU A 126 6.51 -8.21 -3.64
C GLU A 126 6.67 -6.74 -3.24
N TYR A 127 7.55 -6.45 -2.28
CA TYR A 127 7.86 -5.07 -1.87
C TYR A 127 8.42 -4.20 -3.01
N GLU A 128 9.07 -4.83 -4.00
CA GLU A 128 9.62 -4.17 -5.18
C GLU A 128 8.75 -4.36 -6.43
N TYR A 129 7.52 -4.88 -6.28
CA TYR A 129 6.59 -5.14 -7.38
C TYR A 129 7.23 -5.94 -8.53
N GLY A 130 8.01 -6.97 -8.18
CA GLY A 130 8.63 -7.88 -9.15
C GLY A 130 9.84 -7.33 -9.90
N LEU A 131 10.26 -6.08 -9.63
CA LEU A 131 11.45 -5.48 -10.27
C LEU A 131 12.75 -6.25 -9.95
N ILE A 132 12.83 -6.84 -8.76
CA ILE A 132 13.92 -7.73 -8.36
C ILE A 132 13.37 -8.97 -7.68
N GLY A 133 14.22 -9.99 -7.52
CA GLY A 133 13.87 -11.17 -6.73
C GLY A 133 14.24 -11.04 -5.25
N ARG A 134 13.48 -11.71 -4.39
CA ARG A 134 13.82 -12.05 -3.00
C ARG A 134 14.11 -13.54 -2.88
N LYS A 135 14.56 -13.93 -1.69
CA LYS A 135 14.80 -15.32 -1.32
C LYS A 135 13.56 -15.95 -0.69
N ALA A 136 13.51 -17.28 -0.60
CA ALA A 136 12.40 -17.97 0.07
C ALA A 136 12.37 -17.69 1.57
N VAL A 137 13.53 -17.65 2.24
CA VAL A 137 13.65 -17.03 3.56
C VAL A 137 14.05 -15.57 3.37
N TYR A 138 13.33 -14.63 3.97
CA TYR A 138 13.57 -13.21 3.73
C TYR A 138 13.15 -12.32 4.91
N ILE A 139 13.69 -11.10 4.95
CA ILE A 139 13.15 -10.01 5.76
C ILE A 139 12.28 -9.14 4.82
N PRO A 140 11.04 -8.75 5.19
CA PRO A 140 10.12 -8.09 4.27
C PRO A 140 10.71 -6.90 3.51
N PHE A 141 11.40 -6.02 4.23
CA PHE A 141 12.19 -4.92 3.72
C PHE A 141 13.14 -4.41 4.81
N GLU A 142 14.10 -3.55 4.46
CA GLU A 142 15.25 -3.19 5.29
C GLU A 142 14.84 -2.51 6.62
N MET A 143 13.74 -1.76 6.57
CA MET A 143 13.14 -1.00 7.67
C MET A 143 11.89 -1.68 8.26
N ALA A 144 11.68 -2.97 8.00
CA ALA A 144 10.53 -3.72 8.49
C ALA A 144 10.40 -3.62 10.03
N SER A 145 9.16 -3.54 10.49
CA SER A 145 8.81 -3.55 11.92
C SER A 145 7.68 -4.55 12.16
N PRO A 146 7.94 -5.65 12.90
CA PRO A 146 9.21 -6.05 13.47
C PRO A 146 10.21 -6.53 12.40
N LYS A 147 11.51 -6.34 12.64
CA LYS A 147 12.58 -6.79 11.73
C LYS A 147 12.89 -8.27 11.96
N ILE A 148 11.96 -9.14 11.57
CA ILE A 148 12.04 -10.59 11.77
C ILE A 148 11.96 -11.28 10.42
N ALA A 149 12.80 -12.31 10.23
CA ALA A 149 12.79 -13.13 9.03
C ALA A 149 11.52 -13.99 8.95
N LEU A 150 11.17 -14.40 7.73
CA LEU A 150 10.06 -15.29 7.44
C LEU A 150 10.49 -16.27 6.36
N VAL A 151 10.04 -17.53 6.45
CA VAL A 151 10.21 -18.51 5.36
C VAL A 151 8.90 -18.67 4.60
N ASP A 152 8.96 -18.42 3.31
CA ASP A 152 7.90 -18.71 2.36
C ASP A 152 7.98 -20.19 1.95
N LEU A 153 7.12 -21.02 2.55
CA LEU A 153 7.10 -22.46 2.27
C LEU A 153 6.54 -22.82 0.89
N ASP A 154 5.74 -21.95 0.27
CA ASP A 154 5.19 -22.22 -1.06
C ASP A 154 6.31 -22.27 -2.11
N ASN A 155 7.41 -21.56 -1.86
CA ASN A 155 8.59 -21.52 -2.72
C ASN A 155 9.84 -22.21 -2.11
N CYS A 156 9.81 -22.61 -0.84
CA CYS A 156 10.94 -23.23 -0.17
C CYS A 156 11.21 -24.65 -0.68
N ILE A 157 12.48 -24.95 -1.03
CA ILE A 157 12.91 -26.30 -1.42
C ILE A 157 13.42 -27.17 -0.26
N MET A 158 13.25 -26.71 0.99
CA MET A 158 13.61 -27.44 2.22
C MET A 158 15.07 -27.95 2.27
N CYS A 159 16.03 -27.14 1.79
CA CYS A 159 17.44 -27.54 1.76
C CYS A 159 18.22 -27.34 3.08
N GLY A 160 17.60 -26.74 4.11
CA GLY A 160 18.18 -26.56 5.45
C GLY A 160 19.42 -25.66 5.52
N ARG A 161 19.73 -24.85 4.49
CA ARG A 161 20.89 -23.94 4.54
C ARG A 161 20.68 -22.77 5.49
N CYS A 162 19.50 -22.16 5.45
CA CYS A 162 19.16 -21.04 6.31
C CYS A 162 19.14 -21.39 7.80
N GLU A 163 18.74 -22.61 8.13
CA GLU A 163 18.76 -23.15 9.49
C GLU A 163 20.21 -23.30 9.99
N ARG A 164 21.07 -23.99 9.23
CA ARG A 164 22.49 -24.22 9.59
C ARG A 164 23.30 -22.94 9.79
N GLU A 165 22.96 -21.88 9.06
CA GLU A 165 23.69 -20.61 9.06
C GLU A 165 23.09 -19.58 10.03
N CYS A 166 21.96 -19.90 10.68
CA CYS A 166 21.31 -19.01 11.61
C CYS A 166 22.08 -18.97 12.94
N PRO A 167 22.69 -17.85 13.35
CA PRO A 167 23.53 -17.78 14.56
C PRO A 167 22.74 -17.88 15.88
N LYS A 168 21.41 -17.96 15.80
CA LYS A 168 20.50 -18.01 16.94
C LYS A 168 19.58 -19.23 16.90
N ASP A 169 19.80 -20.14 15.95
CA ASP A 169 18.96 -21.33 15.74
C ASP A 169 17.47 -20.98 15.67
N ALA A 170 17.16 -19.82 15.08
CA ALA A 170 15.81 -19.25 15.08
C ALA A 170 14.92 -19.82 13.95
N ILE A 171 15.46 -20.50 12.95
CA ILE A 171 14.64 -21.10 11.89
C ILE A 171 13.92 -22.32 12.49
N ASN A 172 12.60 -22.39 12.34
CA ASN A 172 11.77 -23.47 12.85
C ASN A 172 10.73 -23.89 11.82
N PHE A 173 11.05 -24.90 11.00
CA PHE A 173 10.13 -25.43 9.99
C PHE A 173 8.90 -26.15 10.55
N LEU A 174 8.89 -26.43 11.86
CA LEU A 174 7.77 -27.04 12.57
C LEU A 174 6.82 -26.00 13.20
N ASP A 175 7.02 -24.71 12.95
CA ASP A 175 6.08 -23.68 13.40
C ASP A 175 4.72 -23.88 12.72
N GLU A 176 3.67 -23.94 13.52
CA GLU A 176 2.30 -24.16 13.06
C GLU A 176 1.46 -22.88 13.23
N PRO A 177 0.42 -22.69 12.41
CA PRO A 177 -0.54 -21.60 12.60
C PRO A 177 -1.13 -21.64 14.01
N LYS A 178 -1.25 -20.47 14.64
CA LYS A 178 -1.77 -20.34 16.01
C LYS A 178 -3.12 -19.61 15.98
N GLU A 179 -4.15 -20.29 16.45
CA GLU A 179 -5.44 -19.66 16.71
C GLU A 179 -5.41 -18.97 18.07
N LEU A 180 -5.76 -17.69 18.09
CA LEU A 180 -5.85 -16.88 19.30
C LEU A 180 -7.28 -16.34 19.40
N THR A 181 -7.77 -16.19 20.63
CA THR A 181 -9.06 -15.53 20.89
C THR A 181 -8.82 -14.39 21.85
N VAL A 182 -9.34 -13.21 21.51
CA VAL A 182 -9.29 -12.01 22.34
C VAL A 182 -10.69 -11.40 22.47
N GLU A 183 -10.93 -10.71 23.56
CA GLU A 183 -12.13 -9.89 23.74
C GLU A 183 -11.78 -8.41 23.58
N THR A 184 -12.67 -7.64 22.95
CA THR A 184 -12.49 -6.19 22.83
C THR A 184 -13.81 -5.43 22.92
N TRP A 185 -13.76 -4.18 23.37
CA TRP A 185 -14.96 -3.33 23.45
C TRP A 185 -15.27 -2.64 22.13
N SER A 186 -14.26 -2.34 21.33
CA SER A 186 -14.41 -1.61 20.06
C SER A 186 -13.46 -2.11 18.99
N ILE A 187 -13.86 -1.98 17.73
CA ILE A 187 -13.04 -2.34 16.57
C ILE A 187 -12.87 -1.12 15.64
N ILE A 188 -11.66 -0.92 15.11
CA ILE A 188 -11.39 0.03 14.03
C ILE A 188 -10.88 -0.73 12.81
N ILE A 189 -11.60 -0.65 11.70
CA ILE A 189 -11.24 -1.27 10.42
C ILE A 189 -10.40 -0.28 9.60
N ALA A 190 -9.19 -0.68 9.23
CA ALA A 190 -8.27 0.14 8.44
C ALA A 190 -7.39 -0.71 7.52
N THR A 191 -8.03 -1.63 6.80
CA THR A 191 -7.37 -2.59 5.89
C THR A 191 -6.76 -1.95 4.65
N GLY A 192 -6.88 -0.64 4.47
CA GLY A 192 -6.21 0.06 3.38
C GLY A 192 -6.96 -0.05 2.04
N TYR A 193 -6.21 -0.18 0.95
CA TYR A 193 -6.71 -0.28 -0.43
C TYR A 193 -5.87 -1.28 -1.21
N GLU A 194 -6.40 -1.76 -2.33
CA GLU A 194 -5.66 -2.54 -3.33
C GLU A 194 -5.38 -1.68 -4.56
N LEU A 195 -4.28 -1.95 -5.24
CA LEU A 195 -4.01 -1.33 -6.53
C LEU A 195 -4.85 -2.00 -7.62
N PHE A 196 -5.35 -1.19 -8.55
CA PHE A 196 -5.96 -1.73 -9.76
C PHE A 196 -4.94 -2.55 -10.55
N GLN A 197 -5.33 -3.78 -10.94
CA GLN A 197 -4.51 -4.68 -11.75
C GLN A 197 -4.39 -4.13 -13.18
N ALA A 198 -3.21 -3.59 -13.53
CA ALA A 198 -2.98 -2.87 -14.78
C ALA A 198 -3.21 -3.74 -16.04
N GLU A 199 -3.03 -5.05 -15.94
CA GLU A 199 -3.28 -6.06 -16.98
C GLU A 199 -4.72 -6.04 -17.48
N LYS A 200 -5.68 -5.59 -16.65
CA LYS A 200 -7.09 -5.46 -17.04
C LYS A 200 -7.32 -4.38 -18.10
N LYS A 201 -6.37 -3.46 -18.29
CA LYS A 201 -6.35 -2.49 -19.40
C LYS A 201 -5.48 -3.03 -20.52
N VAL A 202 -6.02 -4.03 -21.22
CA VAL A 202 -5.32 -4.77 -22.28
C VAL A 202 -4.76 -3.86 -23.37
N GLU A 203 -5.45 -2.75 -23.66
CA GLU A 203 -5.04 -1.74 -24.64
C GLU A 203 -3.79 -0.94 -24.25
N TYR A 204 -3.36 -1.02 -22.98
CA TYR A 204 -2.15 -0.36 -22.49
C TYR A 204 -0.93 -1.28 -22.48
N GLY A 205 -1.09 -2.58 -22.74
CA GLY A 205 0.03 -3.50 -22.95
C GLY A 205 0.94 -3.72 -21.73
N TYR A 206 0.42 -3.52 -20.51
CA TYR A 206 1.15 -3.78 -19.26
C TYR A 206 1.48 -5.27 -19.08
N VAL A 207 2.64 -5.53 -18.48
CA VAL A 207 3.19 -6.87 -18.24
C VAL A 207 3.64 -6.99 -16.80
N ASP A 208 3.25 -8.08 -16.14
CA ASP A 208 3.73 -8.38 -14.80
C ASP A 208 5.07 -9.13 -14.83
N THR A 209 5.34 -9.87 -15.92
CA THR A 209 6.59 -10.62 -16.12
C THR A 209 7.28 -10.26 -17.43
N LEU A 210 8.61 -10.16 -17.44
CA LEU A 210 9.39 -9.72 -18.61
C LEU A 210 9.30 -10.65 -19.85
N PHE A 211 8.57 -11.76 -19.78
CA PHE A 211 8.60 -12.84 -20.77
C PHE A 211 7.27 -13.09 -21.51
N GLU A 212 6.23 -12.28 -21.27
CA GLU A 212 4.95 -12.45 -21.99
C GLU A 212 4.99 -11.85 -23.39
N GLU A 213 4.57 -12.63 -24.39
CA GLU A 213 4.46 -12.21 -25.79
C GLU A 213 3.40 -11.11 -25.97
N ASN A 214 3.65 -10.15 -26.88
CA ASN A 214 2.77 -9.00 -27.23
C ASN A 214 2.58 -7.93 -26.16
N LYS A 215 3.51 -7.84 -25.21
CA LYS A 215 3.41 -7.00 -24.02
C LYS A 215 4.73 -6.26 -23.79
N ASN A 216 4.68 -5.01 -23.33
CA ASN A 216 5.86 -4.12 -23.32
C ASN A 216 6.45 -3.96 -21.90
N PRO A 217 7.67 -4.46 -21.61
CA PRO A 217 8.29 -4.36 -20.29
C PRO A 217 8.62 -2.92 -19.86
N ASN A 218 8.55 -1.96 -20.78
CA ASN A 218 8.70 -0.53 -20.52
C ASN A 218 7.35 0.17 -20.22
N VAL A 219 6.27 -0.59 -20.06
CA VAL A 219 5.01 -0.10 -19.48
C VAL A 219 4.89 -0.64 -18.07
N ILE A 220 5.03 0.24 -17.08
CA ILE A 220 5.00 -0.11 -15.65
C ILE A 220 3.85 0.61 -14.94
N HIS A 221 3.45 0.15 -13.76
CA HIS A 221 2.48 0.89 -12.95
C HIS A 221 3.16 1.86 -11.98
N ALA A 222 2.38 2.82 -11.47
CA ALA A 222 2.87 3.92 -10.64
C ALA A 222 3.68 3.47 -9.42
N PHE A 223 3.37 2.32 -8.81
CA PHE A 223 4.08 1.83 -7.63
C PHE A 223 5.43 1.18 -7.96
N GLN A 224 5.59 0.52 -9.12
CA GLN A 224 6.91 0.16 -9.63
C GLN A 224 7.77 1.42 -9.83
N PHE A 225 7.17 2.50 -10.36
CA PHE A 225 7.89 3.76 -10.52
C PHE A 225 8.25 4.42 -9.17
N GLU A 226 7.39 4.34 -8.15
CA GLU A 226 7.75 4.77 -6.79
C GLU A 226 8.99 4.04 -6.26
N ARG A 227 9.08 2.73 -6.49
CA ARG A 227 10.25 1.92 -6.10
C ARG A 227 11.51 2.36 -6.82
N LEU A 228 11.42 2.67 -8.12
CA LEU A 228 12.54 3.21 -8.89
C LEU A 228 12.96 4.62 -8.43
N LEU A 229 12.01 5.43 -7.94
CA LEU A 229 12.27 6.77 -7.39
C LEU A 229 12.72 6.77 -5.93
N ALA A 230 12.58 5.64 -5.22
CA ALA A 230 12.89 5.58 -3.80
C ALA A 230 14.40 5.77 -3.54
N PRO A 231 14.79 6.30 -2.37
CA PRO A 231 16.19 6.26 -1.94
C PRO A 231 16.72 4.82 -1.82
N SER A 232 15.86 3.88 -1.43
CA SER A 232 16.15 2.44 -1.36
C SER A 232 15.90 1.70 -2.68
N ARG A 233 15.91 2.38 -3.83
CA ARG A 233 15.62 1.79 -5.14
C ARG A 233 16.52 0.57 -5.45
N PRO A 234 16.00 -0.43 -6.18
CA PRO A 234 16.72 -1.68 -6.42
C PRO A 234 17.98 -1.53 -7.27
N TYR A 235 18.05 -0.55 -8.18
CA TYR A 235 19.13 -0.46 -9.17
C TYR A 235 20.13 0.68 -8.95
N HIS A 236 20.10 1.34 -7.78
CA HIS A 236 20.89 2.55 -7.45
C HIS A 236 20.72 3.77 -8.39
N THR A 237 20.11 3.60 -9.55
CA THR A 237 19.68 4.61 -10.50
C THR A 237 18.31 4.23 -11.08
N LEU A 238 17.69 5.12 -11.85
CA LEU A 238 16.39 4.86 -12.50
C LEU A 238 16.64 4.18 -13.86
N LEU A 239 16.30 2.90 -13.95
CA LEU A 239 16.45 2.09 -15.15
C LEU A 239 15.09 1.57 -15.62
N ARG A 240 14.89 1.49 -16.93
CA ARG A 240 13.71 0.85 -17.51
C ARG A 240 13.83 -0.67 -17.49
N PRO A 241 12.77 -1.42 -17.18
CA PRO A 241 12.88 -2.88 -17.00
C PRO A 241 13.26 -3.65 -18.27
N GLY A 242 12.90 -3.15 -19.46
CA GLY A 242 13.07 -3.90 -20.70
C GLY A 242 14.52 -4.15 -21.12
N ASP A 243 15.42 -3.19 -20.88
CA ASP A 243 16.83 -3.30 -21.29
C ASP A 243 17.83 -2.65 -20.32
N GLY A 244 17.37 -2.13 -19.18
CA GLY A 244 18.24 -1.53 -18.17
C GLY A 244 18.84 -0.17 -18.58
N LYS A 245 18.30 0.52 -19.60
CA LYS A 245 18.71 1.89 -19.94
C LYS A 245 18.04 2.92 -19.03
N VAL A 246 18.67 4.09 -18.92
CA VAL A 246 18.05 5.27 -18.30
C VAL A 246 17.00 5.82 -19.28
N PRO A 247 15.73 5.98 -18.89
CA PRO A 247 14.72 6.58 -19.76
C PRO A 247 14.88 8.10 -19.79
N GLU A 248 15.05 8.66 -20.97
CA GLU A 248 15.16 10.12 -21.22
C GLU A 248 13.79 10.75 -21.44
N LYS A 249 12.79 9.95 -21.85
CA LYS A 249 11.41 10.42 -22.09
C LYS A 249 10.37 9.51 -21.46
N VAL A 250 9.58 10.04 -20.53
CA VAL A 250 8.58 9.29 -19.72
C VAL A 250 7.18 9.85 -19.87
N ALA A 251 6.21 8.98 -20.13
CA ALA A 251 4.79 9.32 -20.11
C ALA A 251 4.10 8.82 -18.83
N PHE A 252 3.18 9.60 -18.30
CA PHE A 252 2.26 9.19 -17.23
C PHE A 252 0.84 9.16 -17.76
N VAL A 253 0.18 8.01 -17.67
CA VAL A 253 -1.19 7.82 -18.16
C VAL A 253 -2.15 7.84 -16.98
N LEU A 254 -2.94 8.91 -16.85
CA LEU A 254 -3.87 9.04 -15.74
C LEU A 254 -5.13 8.21 -15.90
N CYS A 255 -5.82 8.00 -14.77
CA CYS A 255 -7.09 7.27 -14.70
C CYS A 255 -7.00 5.82 -15.21
N THR A 256 -5.83 5.17 -15.11
CA THR A 256 -5.71 3.75 -15.43
C THR A 256 -6.52 2.93 -14.44
N GLY A 257 -7.65 2.37 -14.90
CA GLY A 257 -8.55 1.62 -14.06
C GLY A 257 -9.31 2.46 -13.04
N SER A 258 -9.55 3.74 -13.32
CA SER A 258 -10.44 4.62 -12.55
C SER A 258 -11.28 5.46 -13.48
N ARG A 259 -12.46 5.88 -13.04
CA ARG A 259 -13.45 6.57 -13.89
C ARG A 259 -13.72 5.76 -15.17
N ASP A 260 -13.71 4.44 -15.03
CA ASP A 260 -13.79 3.50 -16.15
C ASP A 260 -14.75 2.37 -15.82
N LYS A 261 -15.97 2.48 -16.36
CA LYS A 261 -17.04 1.49 -16.21
C LYS A 261 -16.68 0.14 -16.85
N SER A 262 -15.83 0.13 -17.88
CA SER A 262 -15.50 -1.10 -18.62
C SER A 262 -14.72 -2.12 -17.78
N VAL A 263 -14.02 -1.64 -16.75
CA VAL A 263 -13.21 -2.47 -15.84
C VAL A 263 -13.78 -2.52 -14.42
N GLY A 264 -15.06 -2.13 -14.26
CA GLY A 264 -15.76 -2.20 -12.98
C GLY A 264 -15.34 -1.18 -11.92
N ASN A 265 -14.60 -0.12 -12.29
CA ASN A 265 -14.21 0.95 -11.37
C ASN A 265 -14.63 2.34 -11.88
N PRO A 266 -15.92 2.71 -11.72
CA PRO A 266 -16.45 3.98 -12.23
C PRO A 266 -16.04 5.20 -11.40
N ILE A 267 -15.50 5.02 -10.20
CA ILE A 267 -15.17 6.12 -9.28
C ILE A 267 -13.80 6.73 -9.57
N CYS A 268 -13.56 7.92 -9.01
CA CYS A 268 -12.24 8.54 -9.02
C CYS A 268 -11.41 8.04 -7.83
N SER A 269 -10.17 7.65 -8.09
CA SER A 269 -9.23 7.22 -7.05
C SER A 269 -8.61 8.36 -6.23
N ARG A 270 -8.97 9.62 -6.52
CA ARG A 270 -8.60 10.87 -5.82
C ARG A 270 -7.11 11.23 -5.76
N VAL A 271 -6.19 10.28 -5.78
CA VAL A 271 -4.75 10.51 -5.57
C VAL A 271 -3.90 10.46 -6.85
N CYS A 272 -4.42 9.86 -7.93
CA CYS A 272 -3.61 9.57 -9.12
C CYS A 272 -3.10 10.79 -9.89
N CYS A 273 -3.87 11.88 -9.94
CA CYS A 273 -3.35 13.13 -10.50
C CYS A 273 -2.13 13.62 -9.71
N MET A 274 -2.23 13.65 -8.38
CA MET A 274 -1.22 14.26 -7.53
C MET A 274 0.04 13.41 -7.39
N TYR A 275 -0.08 12.08 -7.27
CA TYR A 275 1.12 11.25 -7.26
C TYR A 275 1.84 11.27 -8.60
N SER A 276 1.15 11.36 -9.74
CA SER A 276 1.80 11.43 -11.05
C SER A 276 2.51 12.76 -11.27
N ILE A 277 1.91 13.88 -10.84
CA ILE A 277 2.58 15.19 -10.83
C ILE A 277 3.84 15.13 -9.95
N LYS A 278 3.74 14.53 -8.76
CA LYS A 278 4.90 14.32 -7.88
C LYS A 278 5.95 13.43 -8.54
N GLN A 279 5.56 12.32 -9.14
CA GLN A 279 6.48 11.40 -9.81
C GLN A 279 7.20 12.07 -10.99
N ALA A 280 6.51 12.89 -11.79
CA ALA A 280 7.11 13.67 -12.87
C ALA A 280 8.14 14.69 -12.35
N LEU A 281 7.84 15.39 -11.25
CA LEU A 281 8.79 16.29 -10.58
C LEU A 281 10.05 15.53 -10.10
N LEU A 282 9.87 14.38 -9.46
CA LEU A 282 11.00 13.59 -8.95
C LEU A 282 11.83 12.98 -10.07
N TYR A 283 11.18 12.57 -11.15
CA TYR A 283 11.83 12.06 -12.35
C TYR A 283 12.71 13.13 -13.02
N THR A 284 12.14 14.30 -13.32
CA THR A 284 12.86 15.43 -13.94
C THR A 284 13.99 15.96 -13.05
N SER A 285 13.88 15.79 -11.73
CA SER A 285 14.97 16.09 -10.79
C SER A 285 16.07 15.02 -10.76
N ALA A 286 15.73 13.76 -11.07
CA ALA A 286 16.65 12.63 -11.01
C ALA A 286 17.41 12.42 -12.33
N ILE A 287 16.77 12.69 -13.48
CA ILE A 287 17.33 12.51 -14.82
C ILE A 287 17.59 13.89 -15.46
N PRO A 288 18.85 14.27 -15.67
CA PRO A 288 19.18 15.51 -16.37
C PRO A 288 18.54 15.53 -17.77
N PHE A 289 17.87 16.62 -18.11
CA PHE A 289 17.15 16.80 -19.38
C PHE A 289 16.04 15.77 -19.65
N GLY A 290 15.59 15.02 -18.63
CA GLY A 290 14.48 14.09 -18.77
C GLY A 290 13.17 14.81 -19.13
N GLU A 291 12.47 14.30 -20.13
CA GLU A 291 11.18 14.82 -20.58
C GLU A 291 10.04 14.03 -19.95
N ALA A 292 9.08 14.72 -19.33
CA ALA A 292 7.89 14.10 -18.74
C ALA A 292 6.62 14.65 -19.37
N THR A 293 5.71 13.75 -19.77
CA THR A 293 4.37 14.10 -20.26
C THR A 293 3.31 13.41 -19.42
N ILE A 294 2.29 14.15 -18.97
CA ILE A 294 1.14 13.63 -18.24
C ILE A 294 -0.10 13.69 -19.14
N TYR A 295 -0.67 12.53 -19.47
CA TYR A 295 -1.91 12.39 -20.22
C TYR A 295 -3.11 12.28 -19.28
N TYR A 296 -4.07 13.20 -19.39
CA TYR A 296 -5.14 13.34 -18.41
C TYR A 296 -6.50 13.70 -19.03
N MET A 297 -7.59 13.39 -18.31
CA MET A 297 -8.93 13.93 -18.62
C MET A 297 -9.18 15.26 -17.89
N ASP A 298 -9.03 15.22 -16.57
CA ASP A 298 -9.09 16.38 -15.67
C ASP A 298 -7.99 16.25 -14.62
N ILE A 299 -7.30 17.36 -14.31
CA ILE A 299 -6.40 17.42 -13.15
C ILE A 299 -7.25 17.70 -11.91
N ARG A 300 -7.17 16.81 -10.92
CA ARG A 300 -7.91 16.93 -9.65
C ARG A 300 -6.97 17.30 -8.50
N ALA A 301 -6.49 18.54 -8.53
CA ALA A 301 -5.60 19.13 -7.53
C ALA A 301 -6.38 19.86 -6.42
N PHE A 302 -7.26 19.13 -5.70
CA PHE A 302 -8.27 19.74 -4.83
C PHE A 302 -7.82 20.04 -3.39
N GLY A 303 -6.70 19.48 -2.93
CA GLY A 303 -6.18 19.67 -1.58
C GLY A 303 -5.47 21.01 -1.40
N LYS A 304 -5.19 21.40 -0.15
CA LYS A 304 -4.45 22.62 0.15
C LYS A 304 -3.03 22.54 -0.41
N GLY A 305 -2.64 23.50 -1.26
CA GLY A 305 -1.33 23.52 -1.91
C GLY A 305 -1.23 22.65 -3.16
N PHE A 306 -2.30 21.95 -3.57
CA PHE A 306 -2.24 20.99 -4.67
C PHE A 306 -2.24 21.70 -6.03
N GLU A 307 -3.05 22.75 -6.18
CA GLU A 307 -3.11 23.57 -7.39
C GLU A 307 -1.78 24.31 -7.60
N GLU A 308 -1.21 24.86 -6.54
CA GLU A 308 0.10 25.50 -6.56
C GLU A 308 1.21 24.51 -6.93
N PHE A 309 1.12 23.27 -6.41
CA PHE A 309 2.04 22.19 -6.77
C PHE A 309 1.91 21.78 -8.24
N TYR A 310 0.67 21.67 -8.75
CA TYR A 310 0.40 21.41 -10.17
C TYR A 310 1.01 22.51 -11.06
N ASN A 311 0.74 23.77 -10.76
CA ASN A 311 1.24 24.91 -11.54
C ASN A 311 2.77 24.99 -11.53
N MET A 312 3.40 24.78 -10.37
CA MET A 312 4.86 24.73 -10.26
C MET A 312 5.47 23.62 -11.13
N VAL A 313 4.89 22.41 -11.10
CA VAL A 313 5.39 21.29 -11.92
C VAL A 313 5.19 21.53 -13.42
N LYS A 314 4.12 22.24 -13.81
CA LYS A 314 3.90 22.68 -15.19
C LYS A 314 4.93 23.74 -15.61
N GLU A 315 5.26 24.70 -14.74
CA GLU A 315 6.21 25.78 -15.02
C GLU A 315 7.66 25.28 -15.20
N ILE A 316 8.05 24.20 -14.53
CA ILE A 316 9.40 23.59 -14.72
C ILE A 316 9.52 22.77 -16.02
N GLY A 317 8.45 22.68 -16.83
CA GLY A 317 8.49 22.09 -18.16
C GLY A 317 7.87 20.69 -18.30
N VAL A 318 7.20 20.16 -17.27
CA VAL A 318 6.41 18.93 -17.45
C VAL A 318 5.22 19.22 -18.38
N ARG A 319 5.10 18.43 -19.45
CA ARG A 319 4.01 18.54 -20.43
C ARG A 319 2.73 17.95 -19.86
N PHE A 320 1.60 18.60 -20.15
CA PHE A 320 0.27 18.11 -19.81
C PHE A 320 -0.57 18.08 -21.07
N VAL A 321 -1.03 16.89 -21.47
CA VAL A 321 -1.83 16.68 -22.68
C VAL A 321 -3.23 16.21 -22.26
N ARG A 322 -4.25 16.97 -22.66
CA ARG A 322 -5.62 16.69 -22.26
C ARG A 322 -6.26 15.69 -23.21
N GLY A 323 -6.16 14.41 -22.88
CA GLY A 323 -6.78 13.32 -23.61
C GLY A 323 -6.76 12.01 -22.83
N LYS A 324 -7.80 11.18 -23.01
CA LYS A 324 -7.79 9.80 -22.50
C LYS A 324 -7.02 8.94 -23.50
N VAL A 325 -5.89 8.38 -23.08
CA VAL A 325 -5.09 7.48 -23.92
C VAL A 325 -5.95 6.32 -24.42
N ALA A 326 -5.96 6.15 -25.75
CA ALA A 326 -6.76 5.14 -26.43
C ALA A 326 -6.07 3.77 -26.39
N LYS A 327 -4.76 3.74 -26.66
CA LYS A 327 -3.94 2.53 -26.58
C LYS A 327 -2.44 2.88 -26.50
N ILE A 328 -1.64 1.89 -26.13
CA ILE A 328 -0.18 1.94 -26.18
C ILE A 328 0.28 0.85 -27.15
N GLU A 329 0.95 1.26 -28.22
CA GLU A 329 1.54 0.37 -29.22
C GLU A 329 3.02 0.10 -28.87
N VAL A 330 3.59 -0.97 -29.42
CA VAL A 330 5.02 -1.27 -29.32
C VAL A 330 5.64 -1.07 -30.69
N ASN A 331 6.68 -0.24 -30.77
CA ASN A 331 7.40 -0.04 -32.02
C ASN A 331 8.44 -1.18 -32.26
N GLY A 332 9.15 -1.12 -33.39
CA GLY A 332 10.19 -2.12 -33.70
C GLY A 332 11.45 -2.08 -32.83
N ASN A 333 11.67 -1.02 -32.02
CA ASN A 333 12.83 -0.89 -31.13
C ASN A 333 12.52 -1.26 -29.67
N GLY A 334 11.26 -1.61 -29.36
CA GLY A 334 10.78 -1.99 -28.03
C GLY A 334 10.22 -0.81 -27.19
N ASN A 335 10.24 0.41 -27.70
CA ASN A 335 9.68 1.58 -27.03
C ASN A 335 8.14 1.62 -27.14
N PRO A 336 7.42 1.99 -26.06
CA PRO A 336 6.00 2.24 -26.11
C PRO A 336 5.65 3.52 -26.88
N VAL A 337 4.59 3.45 -27.69
CA VAL A 337 4.01 4.58 -28.43
C VAL A 337 2.61 4.85 -27.89
N VAL A 338 2.42 6.02 -27.29
CA VAL A 338 1.13 6.44 -26.74
C VAL A 338 0.28 7.03 -27.86
N VAL A 339 -0.94 6.51 -28.03
CA VAL A 339 -1.92 7.02 -28.99
C VAL A 339 -3.07 7.69 -28.23
N VAL A 340 -3.27 8.98 -28.47
CA VAL A 340 -4.25 9.80 -27.77
C VAL A 340 -4.86 10.84 -28.70
N GLU A 341 -6.13 11.19 -28.47
CA GLU A 341 -6.73 12.40 -29.05
C GLU A 341 -6.51 13.55 -28.06
N ASP A 342 -5.75 14.56 -28.47
CA ASP A 342 -5.65 15.80 -27.70
C ASP A 342 -6.94 16.59 -27.90
N THR A 343 -7.72 16.70 -26.83
CA THR A 343 -9.02 17.35 -26.84
C THR A 343 -8.95 18.87 -26.93
N GLU A 344 -7.77 19.48 -26.74
CA GLU A 344 -7.58 20.92 -26.93
C GLU A 344 -7.36 21.28 -28.39
N THR A 345 -6.71 20.40 -29.16
CA THR A 345 -6.39 20.62 -30.59
C THR A 345 -7.31 19.85 -31.54
N GLY A 346 -7.92 18.74 -31.07
CA GLY A 346 -8.67 17.80 -31.89
C GLY A 346 -7.81 16.86 -32.72
N GLU A 347 -6.49 16.87 -32.53
CA GLU A 347 -5.55 16.04 -33.29
C GLU A 347 -5.29 14.69 -32.59
N ILE A 348 -5.07 13.66 -33.40
CA ILE A 348 -4.63 12.36 -32.89
C ILE A 348 -3.10 12.39 -32.83
N GLU A 349 -2.57 12.41 -31.62
CA GLU A 349 -1.14 12.33 -31.37
C GLU A 349 -0.69 10.87 -31.26
N LYS A 350 0.49 10.60 -31.82
CA LYS A 350 1.25 9.37 -31.63
C LYS A 350 2.65 9.73 -31.23
N GLU A 351 3.00 9.48 -29.97
CA GLU A 351 4.28 9.90 -29.40
C GLU A 351 5.00 8.71 -28.77
N GLU A 352 6.27 8.55 -29.12
CA GLU A 352 7.16 7.49 -28.60
C GLU A 352 7.79 7.92 -27.28
N TYR A 353 7.89 6.97 -26.34
CA TYR A 353 8.44 7.14 -25.00
C TYR A 353 9.41 6.02 -24.66
N ASP A 354 10.41 6.28 -23.82
CA ASP A 354 11.31 5.23 -23.32
C ASP A 354 10.66 4.38 -22.23
N LEU A 355 9.73 4.97 -21.48
CA LEU A 355 8.98 4.35 -20.40
C LEU A 355 7.58 4.99 -20.29
N VAL A 356 6.55 4.16 -20.09
CA VAL A 356 5.20 4.63 -19.73
C VAL A 356 4.86 4.17 -18.32
N VAL A 357 4.37 5.09 -17.51
CA VAL A 357 3.91 4.86 -16.15
C VAL A 357 2.38 4.95 -16.12
N LEU A 358 1.73 3.85 -15.79
CA LEU A 358 0.29 3.75 -15.63
C LEU A 358 -0.11 4.21 -14.22
N ALA A 359 -0.87 5.30 -14.15
CA ALA A 359 -1.40 5.81 -12.89
C ALA A 359 -2.63 4.99 -12.48
N VAL A 360 -2.35 3.80 -11.94
CA VAL A 360 -3.36 2.83 -11.49
C VAL A 360 -4.25 3.39 -10.37
N GLY A 361 -5.53 3.03 -10.45
CA GLY A 361 -6.53 3.35 -9.45
C GLY A 361 -6.40 2.58 -8.14
N LEU A 362 -7.23 2.96 -7.18
CA LEU A 362 -7.41 2.28 -5.91
C LEU A 362 -8.73 1.49 -5.94
N LEU A 363 -8.69 0.28 -5.39
CA LEU A 363 -9.80 -0.62 -5.18
C LEU A 363 -9.93 -0.95 -3.68
N SER A 364 -11.07 -1.50 -3.26
CA SER A 364 -11.26 -2.02 -1.90
C SER A 364 -10.33 -3.22 -1.64
N ASN A 365 -9.60 -3.25 -0.52
CA ASN A 365 -8.63 -4.31 -0.17
C ASN A 365 -9.25 -5.44 0.64
N GLY A 366 -9.88 -6.40 -0.03
CA GLY A 366 -10.62 -7.46 0.66
C GLY A 366 -11.66 -6.92 1.66
N THR A 367 -12.12 -5.67 1.45
CA THR A 367 -12.96 -4.94 2.40
C THR A 367 -14.32 -5.63 2.57
N LYS A 368 -14.79 -6.33 1.53
CA LYS A 368 -16.00 -7.16 1.61
C LYS A 368 -15.81 -8.35 2.55
N GLN A 369 -14.70 -9.07 2.46
CA GLN A 369 -14.42 -10.20 3.35
C GLN A 369 -14.32 -9.72 4.81
N ILE A 370 -13.58 -8.64 5.08
CA ILE A 370 -13.48 -8.15 6.46
C ILE A 370 -14.81 -7.57 6.96
N ALA A 371 -15.60 -6.94 6.08
CA ALA A 371 -16.93 -6.45 6.43
C ALA A 371 -17.87 -7.60 6.82
N GLU A 372 -17.86 -8.71 6.08
CA GLU A 372 -18.59 -9.93 6.41
C GLU A 372 -18.11 -10.54 7.74
N ILE A 373 -16.80 -10.63 7.95
CA ILE A 373 -16.20 -11.16 9.18
C ILE A 373 -16.58 -10.33 10.41
N VAL A 374 -16.62 -8.99 10.28
CA VAL A 374 -16.95 -8.06 11.37
C VAL A 374 -18.47 -7.86 11.52
N GLY A 375 -19.24 -8.10 10.46
CA GLY A 375 -20.68 -7.88 10.41
C GLY A 375 -21.10 -6.44 10.07
N VAL A 376 -20.28 -5.70 9.32
CA VAL A 376 -20.59 -4.34 8.84
C VAL A 376 -20.97 -4.33 7.36
N GLU A 377 -21.60 -3.24 6.92
CA GLU A 377 -22.02 -3.07 5.52
C GLU A 377 -20.91 -2.44 4.68
N THR A 378 -20.96 -2.70 3.36
CA THR A 378 -20.12 -2.02 2.37
C THR A 378 -20.99 -1.17 1.45
N ASP A 379 -20.38 -0.13 0.86
CA ASP A 379 -21.00 0.63 -0.21
C ASP A 379 -21.03 -0.17 -1.53
N GLU A 380 -21.64 0.41 -2.57
CA GLU A 380 -21.76 -0.22 -3.89
C GLU A 380 -20.40 -0.50 -4.58
N TYR A 381 -19.31 0.16 -4.12
CA TYR A 381 -17.96 0.03 -4.64
C TYR A 381 -17.08 -0.91 -3.79
N GLY A 382 -17.63 -1.44 -2.69
CA GLY A 382 -16.97 -2.39 -1.81
C GLY A 382 -16.16 -1.77 -0.68
N PHE A 383 -16.22 -0.47 -0.43
CA PHE A 383 -15.62 0.17 0.75
C PHE A 383 -16.56 0.08 1.96
N ILE A 384 -16.05 0.25 3.18
CA ILE A 384 -16.90 0.20 4.39
C ILE A 384 -17.91 1.34 4.36
N LEU A 385 -19.20 1.02 4.54
CA LEU A 385 -20.27 2.00 4.52
C LEU A 385 -20.21 2.91 5.76
N GLN A 386 -20.27 4.21 5.51
CA GLN A 386 -20.38 5.26 6.53
C GLN A 386 -21.79 5.88 6.48
N PRO A 387 -22.73 5.50 7.39
CA PRO A 387 -24.14 5.90 7.28
C PRO A 387 -24.39 7.40 7.49
N ASP A 388 -23.51 8.11 8.19
CA ASP A 388 -23.61 9.54 8.47
C ASP A 388 -22.27 10.25 8.29
N VAL A 389 -21.83 10.38 7.04
CA VAL A 389 -20.53 10.98 6.69
C VAL A 389 -20.41 12.44 7.18
N ASN A 390 -21.51 13.17 7.22
CA ASN A 390 -21.50 14.60 7.54
C ASN A 390 -21.27 14.89 9.02
N SER A 391 -21.83 14.06 9.92
CA SER A 391 -21.72 14.28 11.37
C SER A 391 -20.82 13.27 12.06
N ASN A 392 -20.79 12.02 11.56
CA ASN A 392 -20.06 10.91 12.15
C ASN A 392 -19.25 10.13 11.10
N PRO A 393 -18.23 10.74 10.48
CA PRO A 393 -17.56 10.16 9.32
C PRO A 393 -16.90 8.81 9.60
N ALA A 394 -16.44 8.51 10.82
CA ALA A 394 -15.80 7.22 11.09
C ALA A 394 -16.75 6.11 11.57
N LYS A 395 -18.04 6.38 11.79
CA LYS A 395 -19.00 5.33 12.20
C LYS A 395 -19.31 4.40 11.04
N THR A 396 -19.50 3.13 11.36
CA THR A 396 -19.99 2.11 10.43
C THR A 396 -21.48 1.82 10.68
N SER A 397 -22.04 0.82 9.99
CA SER A 397 -23.39 0.30 10.27
C SER A 397 -23.51 -0.42 11.62
N MET A 398 -22.39 -0.75 12.28
CA MET A 398 -22.39 -1.42 13.58
C MET A 398 -21.86 -0.52 14.71
N GLU A 399 -22.64 -0.38 15.76
CA GLU A 399 -22.23 0.34 16.96
C GLU A 399 -21.04 -0.35 17.65
N GLY A 400 -20.02 0.44 17.99
CA GLY A 400 -18.74 -0.01 18.53
C GLY A 400 -17.69 -0.32 17.45
N VAL A 401 -18.06 -0.27 16.16
CA VAL A 401 -17.16 -0.49 15.03
C VAL A 401 -16.99 0.78 14.22
N PHE A 402 -15.74 1.15 13.95
CA PHE A 402 -15.35 2.36 13.23
C PHE A 402 -14.49 2.01 12.01
N VAL A 403 -14.38 2.95 11.06
CA VAL A 403 -13.51 2.84 9.89
C VAL A 403 -12.49 3.98 9.87
N ALA A 404 -11.26 3.68 9.43
CA ALA A 404 -10.21 4.67 9.25
C ALA A 404 -9.45 4.49 7.92
N GLY A 405 -8.95 5.61 7.39
CA GLY A 405 -8.17 5.64 6.16
C GLY A 405 -8.93 5.12 4.94
N THR A 406 -8.18 4.55 4.01
CA THR A 406 -8.71 4.19 2.69
C THR A 406 -9.64 2.98 2.67
N ALA A 407 -9.85 2.31 3.80
CA ALA A 407 -10.89 1.28 3.93
C ALA A 407 -12.31 1.87 3.75
N ALA A 408 -12.46 3.17 3.99
CA ALA A 408 -13.69 3.94 3.74
C ALA A 408 -13.82 4.45 2.30
N GLY A 409 -12.75 4.41 1.50
CA GLY A 409 -12.73 4.95 0.14
C GLY A 409 -11.39 5.57 -0.24
N PRO A 410 -11.15 5.85 -1.54
CA PRO A 410 -9.91 6.47 -1.97
C PRO A 410 -9.68 7.84 -1.30
N MET A 411 -8.49 8.08 -0.79
CA MET A 411 -8.10 9.36 -0.16
C MET A 411 -6.58 9.48 -0.08
N ASP A 412 -6.09 10.70 0.11
CA ASP A 412 -4.67 10.96 0.32
C ASP A 412 -4.26 10.78 1.79
N LEU A 413 -2.98 11.01 2.08
CA LEU A 413 -2.41 10.83 3.40
C LEU A 413 -3.02 11.80 4.45
N PRO A 414 -3.09 13.12 4.23
CA PRO A 414 -3.75 14.04 5.15
C PRO A 414 -5.19 13.65 5.50
N ASP A 415 -6.00 13.31 4.50
CA ASP A 415 -7.38 12.89 4.70
C ASP A 415 -7.46 11.57 5.48
N SER A 416 -6.55 10.62 5.19
CA SER A 416 -6.47 9.35 5.92
C SER A 416 -6.20 9.57 7.41
N ILE A 417 -5.29 10.50 7.74
CA ILE A 417 -4.95 10.86 9.12
C ILE A 417 -6.15 11.56 9.78
N ALA A 418 -6.81 12.48 9.08
CA ALA A 418 -7.99 13.17 9.60
C ALA A 418 -9.12 12.19 9.94
N LEU A 419 -9.40 11.23 9.05
CA LEU A 419 -10.41 10.21 9.30
C LEU A 419 -10.00 9.26 10.44
N ALA A 420 -8.73 8.89 10.54
CA ALA A 420 -8.25 8.07 11.66
C ALA A 420 -8.39 8.78 13.01
N ASN A 421 -8.10 10.09 13.06
CA ASN A 421 -8.31 10.89 14.27
C ASN A 421 -9.79 11.01 14.63
N ALA A 422 -10.68 11.12 13.63
CA ALA A 422 -12.12 11.06 13.85
C ALA A 422 -12.55 9.69 14.42
N ALA A 423 -12.01 8.59 13.88
CA ALA A 423 -12.26 7.24 14.37
C ALA A 423 -11.81 7.07 15.82
N VAL A 424 -10.61 7.55 16.18
CA VAL A 424 -10.11 7.53 17.56
C VAL A 424 -11.03 8.31 18.49
N SER A 425 -11.40 9.55 18.12
CA SER A 425 -12.26 10.38 18.96
C SER A 425 -13.63 9.73 19.21
N GLN A 426 -14.23 9.16 18.16
CA GLN A 426 -15.54 8.50 18.27
C GLN A 426 -15.44 7.18 19.05
N CYS A 427 -14.35 6.42 18.86
CA CYS A 427 -14.02 5.22 19.63
C CYS A 427 -13.87 5.54 21.12
N ILE A 428 -13.07 6.54 21.49
CA ILE A 428 -12.91 6.97 22.89
C ILE A 428 -14.25 7.37 23.50
N SER A 429 -15.08 8.13 22.76
CA SER A 429 -16.41 8.52 23.23
C SER A 429 -17.29 7.30 23.51
N TYR A 430 -17.26 6.31 22.61
CA TYR A 430 -17.99 5.05 22.78
C TYR A 430 -17.45 4.26 23.98
N LEU A 431 -16.13 4.09 24.09
CA LEU A 431 -15.48 3.38 25.18
C LEU A 431 -15.83 3.96 26.56
N LYS A 432 -15.84 5.29 26.70
CA LYS A 432 -16.27 5.96 27.94
C LYS A 432 -17.74 5.75 28.28
N GLN A 433 -18.61 5.58 27.27
CA GLN A 433 -20.01 5.30 27.52
C GLN A 433 -20.24 3.86 27.98
N VAL A 434 -19.54 2.89 27.39
CA VAL A 434 -19.75 1.47 27.68
C VAL A 434 -18.93 0.95 28.86
N LYS A 435 -17.81 1.59 29.20
CA LYS A 435 -16.95 1.20 30.33
C LYS A 435 -17.20 1.99 31.61
N GLY A 436 -17.90 3.13 31.55
CA GLY A 436 -17.98 4.11 32.63
C GLY A 436 -16.72 4.98 32.70
#